data_AF-A0A8T4DY50-F1
#
_entry.id   AF-A0A8T4DY50-F1
#
_cell.length_a   1.000
_cell.length_b   1.000
_cell.length_c   1.000
_cell.angle_alpha   90.00
_cell.angle_beta   90.00
_cell.angle_gamma   90.00
#
_symmetry.space_group_name_H-M   'P 1'
#
loop_
_entity.id
_entity.type
_entity.pdbx_description
1 polymer ?
#
loop_
_entity_poly.entity_id
_entity_poly.type
_entity_poly.pdbx_seq_one_letter_code
_entity_poly.pdbx_strand_id
1 'polypeptide(L)'
;MTKEYDRAMKLKEQSEKLFRVKCDENSYTYMYIDQEKMTYSSKIWKDMSKRPDYILSLPHIGSIFVDVKAYSEHLFYKDSLEHLNKGVPKAFRIEVEEVIKYRTLQDETALKVWLAIMPVQEDTVTNDIHFLPIDRVTKFMSERHYTKPEWDYVQVPIPCSTDCSKLAHNKCGKCTWDYCKNLNELLRLDDEIHFKKYGKTQ
;
A
#
# COMPACT_ATOMS: atom_id res chain seq x y z
N MET A 1 20.52 15.74 -10.80
CA MET A 1 19.80 14.85 -9.87
C MET A 1 19.68 15.57 -8.54
N THR A 2 18.49 15.59 -7.95
CA THR A 2 18.18 16.35 -6.73
C THR A 2 18.43 15.49 -5.50
N LYS A 3 18.76 16.10 -4.35
CA LYS A 3 18.97 15.40 -3.07
C LYS A 3 17.79 14.49 -2.66
N GLU A 4 16.58 14.84 -3.08
CA GLU A 4 15.36 14.06 -2.83
C GLU A 4 15.32 12.76 -3.64
N TYR A 5 15.78 12.79 -4.90
CA TYR A 5 15.89 11.59 -5.72
C TYR A 5 16.89 10.60 -5.12
N ASP A 6 18.07 11.09 -4.71
CA ASP A 6 19.11 10.26 -4.10
C ASP A 6 18.63 9.65 -2.77
N ARG A 7 17.89 10.43 -1.98
CA ARG A 7 17.25 9.96 -0.75
C ARG A 7 16.22 8.85 -1.03
N ALA A 8 15.34 9.05 -2.00
CA ALA A 8 14.31 8.07 -2.36
C ALA A 8 14.93 6.75 -2.85
N MET A 9 15.96 6.82 -3.69
CA MET A 9 16.72 5.65 -4.15
C MET A 9 17.37 4.90 -2.97
N LYS A 10 18.02 5.62 -2.07
CA LYS A 10 18.64 5.04 -0.87
C LYS A 10 17.62 4.34 0.03
N LEU A 11 16.43 4.93 0.22
CA LEU A 11 15.36 4.33 1.02
C LEU A 11 14.78 3.09 0.33
N LYS A 12 14.60 3.13 -0.99
CA LYS A 12 14.16 1.97 -1.77
C LYS A 12 15.12 0.79 -1.61
N GLU A 13 16.42 1.02 -1.84
CA GLU A 13 17.46 -0.02 -1.69
C GLU A 13 17.50 -0.60 -0.28
N GLN A 14 17.39 0.25 0.76
CA GLN A 14 17.30 -0.20 2.14
C GLN A 14 16.07 -1.08 2.39
N SER A 15 14.89 -0.66 1.92
CA SER A 15 13.65 -1.42 2.11
C SER A 15 13.67 -2.78 1.41
N GLU A 16 14.16 -2.85 0.17
CA GLU A 16 14.26 -4.12 -0.54
C GLU A 16 15.27 -5.07 0.11
N LYS A 17 16.40 -4.54 0.59
CA LYS A 17 17.38 -5.34 1.31
C LYS A 17 16.80 -5.91 2.60
N LEU A 18 16.12 -5.08 3.40
CA LEU A 18 15.48 -5.52 4.64
C LEU A 18 14.34 -6.50 4.38
N PHE A 19 13.55 -6.28 3.33
CA PHE A 19 12.48 -7.19 2.92
C PHE A 19 13.02 -8.60 2.65
N ARG A 20 14.10 -8.73 1.88
CA ARG A 20 14.74 -10.02 1.60
C ARG A 20 15.22 -10.72 2.87
N VAL A 21 15.90 -9.99 3.76
CA VAL A 21 16.33 -10.51 5.07
C VAL A 21 15.14 -11.03 5.86
N LYS A 22 14.01 -10.31 5.86
CA LYS A 22 12.79 -10.74 6.56
C LYS A 22 12.14 -11.96 5.92
N CYS A 23 12.15 -12.08 4.61
CA CYS A 23 11.69 -13.30 3.94
C CYS A 23 12.57 -14.51 4.31
N ASP A 24 13.91 -14.34 4.31
CA ASP A 24 14.85 -15.41 4.69
C ASP A 24 14.67 -15.82 6.16
N GLU A 25 14.55 -14.86 7.08
CA GLU A 25 14.30 -15.11 8.52
C GLU A 25 13.01 -15.91 8.77
N ASN A 26 11.97 -15.68 7.96
CA ASN A 26 10.68 -16.37 8.08
C ASN A 26 10.55 -17.58 7.14
N SER A 27 11.65 -17.97 6.46
CA SER A 27 11.68 -19.09 5.50
C SER A 27 10.62 -18.97 4.38
N TYR A 28 10.36 -17.75 3.92
CA TYR A 28 9.50 -17.53 2.76
C TYR A 28 10.29 -17.63 1.46
N THR A 29 9.81 -18.43 0.52
CA THR A 29 10.38 -18.49 -0.82
C THR A 29 9.97 -17.25 -1.61
N TYR A 30 10.94 -16.52 -2.16
CA TYR A 30 10.69 -15.37 -3.04
C TYR A 30 11.57 -15.38 -4.28
N MET A 31 11.13 -14.68 -5.31
CA MET A 31 11.90 -14.36 -6.51
C MET A 31 11.84 -12.86 -6.73
N TYR A 32 13.01 -12.23 -6.88
CA TYR A 32 13.09 -10.83 -7.31
C TYR A 32 12.68 -10.73 -8.78
N ILE A 33 11.89 -9.71 -9.07
CA ILE A 33 11.43 -9.38 -10.39
C ILE A 33 12.26 -8.19 -10.88
N ASP A 34 13.08 -8.44 -11.91
CA ASP A 34 13.87 -7.40 -12.58
C ASP A 34 13.00 -6.20 -13.01
N GLN A 35 13.53 -4.99 -13.11
CA GLN A 35 12.76 -3.79 -13.49
C GLN A 35 13.17 -3.25 -14.86
N GLU A 36 14.06 -3.92 -15.59
CA GLU A 36 14.48 -3.48 -16.91
C GLU A 36 13.33 -3.50 -17.93
N LYS A 37 13.18 -2.42 -18.71
CA LYS A 37 12.11 -2.26 -19.71
C LYS A 37 12.08 -3.39 -20.76
N MET A 38 13.21 -4.03 -21.03
CA MET A 38 13.35 -5.10 -22.00
C MET A 38 12.64 -6.40 -21.57
N THR A 39 12.35 -6.55 -20.28
CA THR A 39 11.70 -7.76 -19.75
C THR A 39 10.18 -7.59 -19.62
N TYR A 40 9.62 -6.53 -20.18
CA TYR A 40 8.17 -6.24 -20.17
C TYR A 40 7.49 -6.99 -21.32
N SER A 41 6.35 -7.62 -21.03
CA SER A 41 5.45 -8.03 -22.10
C SER A 41 4.88 -6.79 -22.79
N SER A 42 4.55 -6.91 -24.08
CA SER A 42 3.94 -5.83 -24.85
C SER A 42 2.64 -5.31 -24.22
N LYS A 43 1.92 -6.17 -23.50
CA LYS A 43 0.69 -5.83 -22.78
C LYS A 43 0.95 -4.98 -21.53
N ILE A 44 1.93 -5.33 -20.70
CA ILE A 44 2.31 -4.51 -19.53
C ILE A 44 2.74 -3.12 -19.97
N TRP A 45 3.49 -3.04 -21.08
CA TRP A 45 3.89 -1.77 -21.66
C TRP A 45 2.68 -0.94 -22.09
N LYS A 46 1.77 -1.55 -22.87
CA LYS A 46 0.57 -0.87 -23.40
C LYS A 46 -0.37 -0.37 -22.30
N ASP A 47 -0.55 -1.17 -21.25
CA ASP A 47 -1.52 -0.87 -20.19
C ASP A 47 -0.90 -0.03 -19.06
N MET A 48 0.37 0.37 -19.20
CA MET A 48 1.17 1.04 -18.17
C MET A 48 1.04 0.36 -16.79
N SER A 49 0.89 -0.96 -16.80
CA SER A 49 0.71 -1.76 -15.60
C SER A 49 2.00 -1.74 -14.78
N LYS A 50 1.85 -1.64 -13.47
CA LYS A 50 3.01 -1.58 -12.57
C LYS A 50 3.59 -2.97 -12.39
N ARG A 51 4.91 -3.07 -12.44
CA ARG A 51 5.63 -4.31 -12.17
C ARG A 51 5.92 -4.38 -10.67
N PRO A 52 5.49 -5.44 -9.97
CA PRO A 52 5.87 -5.68 -8.58
C PRO A 52 7.37 -5.96 -8.47
N ASP A 53 7.93 -5.78 -7.29
CA ASP A 53 9.35 -6.02 -7.05
C ASP A 53 9.66 -7.51 -6.83
N TYR A 54 8.69 -8.30 -6.33
CA TYR A 54 8.87 -9.71 -5.98
C TYR A 54 7.66 -10.59 -6.33
N ILE A 55 7.92 -11.88 -6.54
CA ILE A 55 6.94 -12.96 -6.34
C ILE A 55 7.29 -13.62 -5.01
N LEU A 56 6.32 -13.72 -4.10
CA LEU A 56 6.45 -14.39 -2.81
C LEU A 56 5.53 -15.61 -2.78
N SER A 57 6.05 -16.76 -2.36
CA SER A 57 5.25 -17.99 -2.17
C SER A 57 4.89 -18.14 -0.70
N LEU A 58 3.59 -18.12 -0.40
CA LEU A 58 3.08 -18.22 0.96
C LEU A 58 2.34 -19.55 1.18
N PRO A 59 2.57 -20.25 2.31
CA PRO A 59 1.79 -21.43 2.66
C PRO A 59 0.29 -21.15 2.69
N HIS A 60 -0.51 -22.04 2.11
CA HIS A 60 -1.98 -21.99 2.06
C HIS A 60 -2.62 -20.81 1.31
N ILE A 61 -1.83 -19.87 0.80
CA ILE A 61 -2.27 -18.76 -0.05
C ILE A 61 -1.83 -19.00 -1.51
N GLY A 62 -0.63 -19.54 -1.70
CA GLY A 62 -0.01 -19.68 -3.01
C GLY A 62 0.94 -18.51 -3.31
N SER A 63 1.27 -18.34 -4.59
CA SER A 63 2.14 -17.26 -5.04
C SER A 63 1.40 -15.93 -5.10
N ILE A 64 2.03 -14.87 -4.59
CA ILE A 64 1.54 -13.51 -4.65
C ILE A 64 2.64 -12.61 -5.22
N PHE A 65 2.22 -11.52 -5.86
CA PHE A 65 3.09 -10.41 -6.15
C PHE A 65 3.23 -9.50 -4.93
N VAL A 66 4.45 -9.04 -4.70
CA VAL A 66 4.77 -8.08 -3.63
C VAL A 66 5.52 -6.89 -4.20
N ASP A 67 5.08 -5.70 -3.83
CA ASP A 67 5.76 -4.45 -4.12
C ASP A 67 6.17 -3.78 -2.81
N VAL A 68 7.45 -3.42 -2.69
CA VAL A 68 8.07 -2.96 -1.45
C VAL A 68 8.08 -1.43 -1.43
N LYS A 69 7.49 -0.85 -0.38
CA LYS A 69 7.37 0.60 -0.23
C LYS A 69 8.07 1.08 1.03
N ALA A 70 9.08 1.93 0.88
CA ALA A 70 9.55 2.77 1.96
C ALA A 70 8.57 3.94 2.16
N TYR A 71 7.99 4.06 3.34
CA TYR A 71 6.97 5.05 3.64
C TYR A 71 7.44 5.97 4.76
N SER A 72 7.68 7.25 4.47
CA SER A 72 7.92 8.24 5.53
C SER A 72 6.70 8.27 6.45
N GLU A 73 6.92 8.02 7.75
CA GLU A 73 5.87 8.26 8.72
C GLU A 73 5.37 9.71 8.56
N HIS A 74 4.09 9.93 8.91
CA HIS A 74 3.38 11.21 8.90
C HIS A 74 2.54 11.51 7.66
N LEU A 75 1.43 10.78 7.48
CA LEU A 75 0.17 11.43 7.19
C LEU A 75 -0.89 10.87 8.15
N PHE A 76 -1.08 11.56 9.26
CA PHE A 76 -2.21 11.32 10.14
C PHE A 76 -3.50 11.60 9.38
N TYR A 77 -4.58 10.96 9.79
CA TYR A 77 -5.96 11.40 9.55
C TYR A 77 -6.22 12.71 10.35
N LYS A 78 -5.32 13.69 10.23
CA LYS A 78 -5.21 14.81 11.18
C LYS A 78 -6.39 15.77 11.07
N ASP A 79 -7.02 15.85 9.90
CA ASP A 79 -7.96 16.93 9.61
C ASP A 79 -9.45 16.54 9.83
N SER A 80 -9.81 15.29 10.15
CA SER A 80 -11.24 14.88 10.27
C SER A 80 -11.66 13.98 11.40
N LEU A 81 -10.76 13.16 11.91
CA LEU A 81 -11.10 12.23 12.99
C LEU A 81 -10.84 12.87 14.37
N GLU A 82 -10.30 14.10 14.43
CA GLU A 82 -10.24 14.89 15.67
C GLU A 82 -11.63 15.08 16.30
N HIS A 83 -12.69 15.17 15.49
CA HIS A 83 -14.07 15.29 15.98
C HIS A 83 -14.60 14.01 16.64
N LEU A 84 -13.94 12.87 16.40
CA LEU A 84 -14.37 11.56 16.91
C LEU A 84 -13.74 11.19 18.26
N ASN A 85 -12.84 12.01 18.82
CA ASN A 85 -12.34 11.95 20.21
C ASN A 85 -11.94 10.55 20.75
N LYS A 86 -11.63 9.60 19.87
CA LYS A 86 -11.36 8.19 20.19
C LYS A 86 -10.20 7.67 19.37
N GLY A 87 -8.97 7.95 19.80
CA GLY A 87 -7.76 7.21 19.38
C GLY A 87 -7.64 6.97 17.87
N VAL A 88 -7.50 8.05 17.10
CA VAL A 88 -7.35 7.98 15.64
C VAL A 88 -6.11 7.17 15.26
N PRO A 89 -6.24 6.05 14.51
CA PRO A 89 -5.09 5.27 14.11
C PRO A 89 -4.28 6.03 13.06
N LYS A 90 -2.96 5.85 13.07
CA LYS A 90 -2.13 6.18 11.90
C LYS A 90 -2.66 5.42 10.68
N ALA A 91 -2.52 6.00 9.50
CA ALA A 91 -2.94 5.40 8.23
C ALA A 91 -1.83 5.51 7.17
N PHE A 92 -1.80 4.55 6.26
CA PHE A 92 -1.04 4.61 5.03
C PHE A 92 -1.81 5.43 4.00
N ARG A 93 -1.10 6.26 3.23
CA ARG A 93 -1.67 6.95 2.08
C ARG A 93 -1.20 6.24 0.80
N ILE A 94 -2.10 5.86 -0.08
CA ILE A 94 -1.72 5.11 -1.29
C ILE A 94 -2.30 5.84 -2.47
N GLU A 95 -1.48 6.14 -3.47
CA GLU A 95 -1.91 6.84 -4.67
C GLU A 95 -2.95 6.00 -5.41
N VAL A 96 -4.07 6.61 -5.78
CA VAL A 96 -5.17 5.87 -6.42
C VAL A 96 -4.74 5.26 -7.76
N GLU A 97 -3.97 6.01 -8.56
CA GLU A 97 -3.44 5.52 -9.83
C GLU A 97 -2.62 4.24 -9.64
N GLU A 98 -1.83 4.16 -8.56
CA GLU A 98 -1.06 2.98 -8.21
C GLU A 98 -1.96 1.79 -7.83
N VAL A 99 -3.01 2.03 -7.03
CA VAL A 99 -3.98 0.98 -6.67
C VAL A 99 -4.67 0.43 -7.92
N ILE A 100 -5.07 1.29 -8.86
CA ILE A 100 -5.70 0.89 -10.12
C ILE A 100 -4.74 0.03 -10.94
N LYS A 101 -3.48 0.46 -11.11
CA LYS A 101 -2.46 -0.32 -11.85
C LYS A 101 -2.24 -1.70 -11.27
N TYR A 102 -2.17 -1.82 -9.94
CA TYR A 102 -2.03 -3.13 -9.32
C TYR A 102 -3.28 -3.99 -9.47
N ARG A 103 -4.47 -3.41 -9.39
CA ARG A 103 -5.72 -4.15 -9.62
C ARG A 103 -5.79 -4.68 -11.05
N THR A 104 -5.44 -3.86 -12.04
CA THR A 104 -5.34 -4.30 -13.44
C THR A 104 -4.38 -5.49 -13.57
N LEU A 105 -3.21 -5.43 -12.94
CA LEU A 105 -2.28 -6.55 -12.94
C LEU A 105 -2.88 -7.82 -12.29
N GLN A 106 -3.61 -7.68 -11.18
CA GLN A 106 -4.29 -8.81 -10.53
C GLN A 106 -5.31 -9.46 -11.47
N ASP A 107 -6.11 -8.64 -12.15
CA ASP A 107 -7.14 -9.12 -13.07
C ASP A 107 -6.53 -9.84 -14.29
N GLU A 108 -5.36 -9.37 -14.76
CA GLU A 108 -4.67 -9.96 -15.91
C GLU A 108 -3.90 -11.24 -15.60
N THR A 109 -3.33 -11.35 -14.40
CA THR A 109 -2.43 -12.46 -14.03
C THR A 109 -3.10 -13.50 -13.12
N ALA A 110 -4.29 -13.18 -12.58
CA ALA A 110 -4.96 -13.90 -11.51
C ALA A 110 -4.13 -14.05 -10.20
N LEU A 111 -2.93 -13.45 -10.13
CA LEU A 111 -2.11 -13.42 -8.92
C LEU A 111 -2.52 -12.26 -8.03
N LYS A 112 -2.52 -12.46 -6.72
CA LYS A 112 -2.79 -11.38 -5.76
C LYS A 112 -1.61 -10.43 -5.71
N VAL A 113 -1.87 -9.14 -5.57
CA VAL A 113 -0.84 -8.11 -5.37
C VAL A 113 -0.95 -7.56 -3.96
N TRP A 114 0.17 -7.54 -3.24
CA TRP A 114 0.28 -7.07 -1.87
C TRP A 114 1.38 -6.00 -1.79
N LEU A 115 1.15 -4.96 -1.00
CA LEU A 115 2.17 -3.97 -0.68
C LEU A 115 2.89 -4.41 0.59
N ALA A 116 4.22 -4.39 0.60
CA ALA A 116 5.05 -4.52 1.79
C ALA A 116 5.53 -3.12 2.20
N ILE A 117 4.78 -2.49 3.10
CA ILE A 117 5.01 -1.11 3.53
C ILE A 117 5.94 -1.11 4.73
N MET A 118 7.08 -0.43 4.60
CA MET A 118 8.11 -0.31 5.63
C MET A 118 8.25 1.16 6.05
N PRO A 119 7.93 1.50 7.32
CA PRO A 119 8.05 2.87 7.83
C PRO A 119 9.48 3.39 7.76
N VAL A 120 9.65 4.70 7.55
CA VAL A 120 10.93 5.40 7.56
C VAL A 120 10.98 6.38 8.73
N GLN A 121 12.05 6.31 9.51
CA GLN A 121 12.37 7.22 10.61
C GLN A 121 13.75 7.83 10.33
N GLU A 122 13.85 9.17 10.32
CA GLU A 122 15.12 9.90 10.19
C GLU A 122 16.04 9.34 9.07
N ASP A 123 15.47 9.11 7.88
CA ASP A 123 16.16 8.59 6.67
C ASP A 123 16.61 7.11 6.73
N THR A 124 16.09 6.37 7.69
CA THR A 124 16.34 4.94 7.86
C THR A 124 15.04 4.18 7.77
N VAL A 125 15.02 3.12 6.96
CA VAL A 125 13.89 2.20 6.89
C VAL A 125 13.88 1.35 8.17
N THR A 126 12.74 1.33 8.86
CA THR A 126 12.54 0.53 10.07
C THR A 126 12.46 -0.96 9.72
N ASN A 127 12.58 -1.82 10.75
CA ASN A 127 12.50 -3.28 10.55
C ASN A 127 11.05 -3.80 10.51
N ASP A 128 10.07 -2.91 10.63
CA ASP A 128 8.66 -3.25 10.63
C ASP A 128 8.15 -3.38 9.19
N ILE A 129 7.43 -4.46 8.90
CA ILE A 129 6.81 -4.70 7.59
C ILE A 129 5.30 -4.88 7.76
N HIS A 130 4.56 -4.00 7.11
CA HIS A 130 3.12 -4.02 7.03
C HIS A 130 2.68 -4.52 5.66
N PHE A 131 2.14 -5.73 5.61
CA PHE A 131 1.57 -6.28 4.39
C PHE A 131 0.14 -5.82 4.19
N LEU A 132 -0.16 -5.31 3.00
CA LEU A 132 -1.46 -4.80 2.67
C LEU A 132 -1.92 -5.33 1.30
N PRO A 133 -2.85 -6.30 1.27
CA PRO A 133 -3.43 -6.77 0.02
C PRO A 133 -4.15 -5.63 -0.72
N ILE A 134 -3.96 -5.52 -2.03
CA ILE A 134 -4.64 -4.48 -2.83
C ILE A 134 -6.17 -4.63 -2.78
N ASP A 135 -6.69 -5.87 -2.72
CA ASP A 135 -8.11 -6.16 -2.46
C ASP A 135 -8.65 -5.54 -1.15
N ARG A 136 -7.76 -5.25 -0.19
CA ARG A 136 -8.12 -4.57 1.05
C ARG A 136 -8.06 -3.06 0.89
N VAL A 137 -7.08 -2.53 0.16
CA VAL A 137 -6.96 -1.10 -0.16
C VAL A 137 -8.19 -0.61 -0.91
N THR A 138 -8.66 -1.37 -1.90
CA THR A 138 -9.81 -1.01 -2.74
C THR A 138 -11.12 -0.85 -1.97
N LYS A 139 -11.24 -1.46 -0.77
CA LYS A 139 -12.40 -1.25 0.11
C LYS A 139 -12.47 0.18 0.63
N PHE A 140 -11.34 0.85 0.76
CA PHE A 140 -11.26 2.25 1.22
C PHE A 140 -11.39 3.25 0.07
N MET A 141 -11.75 2.80 -1.15
CA MET A 141 -12.02 3.69 -2.28
C MET A 141 -13.52 4.01 -2.35
N SER A 142 -13.87 5.29 -2.32
CA SER A 142 -15.18 5.82 -2.74
C SER A 142 -15.24 6.08 -4.26
N GLU A 143 -16.43 6.37 -4.79
CA GLU A 143 -16.65 6.66 -6.21
C GLU A 143 -15.76 7.79 -6.74
N ARG A 144 -15.45 8.81 -5.91
CA ARG A 144 -14.61 9.94 -6.32
C ARG A 144 -13.24 9.51 -6.84
N HIS A 145 -12.64 8.51 -6.18
CA HIS A 145 -11.31 8.01 -6.51
C HIS A 145 -11.27 7.43 -7.94
N TYR A 146 -12.37 6.87 -8.43
CA TYR A 146 -12.43 6.34 -9.80
C TYR A 146 -12.61 7.43 -10.86
N THR A 147 -13.11 8.61 -10.47
CA THR A 147 -13.41 9.71 -11.42
C THR A 147 -12.27 10.70 -11.60
N LYS A 148 -11.39 10.86 -10.59
CA LYS A 148 -10.22 11.76 -10.63
C LYS A 148 -8.98 11.13 -9.96
N PRO A 149 -8.49 9.99 -10.47
CA PRO A 149 -7.44 9.20 -9.81
C PRO A 149 -6.07 9.90 -9.71
N GLU A 150 -5.76 10.82 -10.62
CA GLU A 150 -4.42 11.40 -10.82
C GLU A 150 -3.93 12.34 -9.70
N TRP A 151 -4.81 12.83 -8.83
CA TRP A 151 -4.47 13.72 -7.71
C TRP A 151 -4.95 13.17 -6.36
N ASP A 152 -5.40 11.92 -6.33
CA ASP A 152 -6.14 11.37 -5.21
C ASP A 152 -5.40 10.23 -4.51
N TYR A 153 -5.77 9.99 -3.28
CA TYR A 153 -5.14 9.01 -2.42
C TYR A 153 -6.14 8.31 -1.53
N VAL A 154 -5.89 7.03 -1.31
CA VAL A 154 -6.65 6.20 -0.39
C VAL A 154 -5.95 6.19 0.96
N GLN A 155 -6.70 6.42 2.04
CA GLN A 155 -6.18 6.30 3.41
C GLN A 155 -6.58 4.95 4.01
N VAL A 156 -5.60 4.10 4.33
CA VAL A 156 -5.81 2.79 4.93
C VAL A 156 -5.22 2.74 6.34
N PRO A 157 -6.02 2.55 7.40
CA PRO A 157 -5.50 2.47 8.76
C PRO A 157 -4.42 1.40 8.93
N ILE A 158 -3.34 1.70 9.63
CA ILE A 158 -2.26 0.74 9.91
C ILE A 158 -2.79 -0.56 10.55
N PRO A 159 -3.75 -0.54 11.50
CA PRO A 159 -4.34 -1.77 12.05
C PRO A 159 -5.03 -2.68 11.03
N CYS A 160 -5.35 -2.17 9.83
CA CYS A 160 -5.90 -2.96 8.74
C CYS A 160 -4.82 -3.69 7.92
N SER A 161 -3.54 -3.51 8.22
CA SER A 161 -2.44 -4.29 7.61
C SER A 161 -2.21 -5.62 8.35
N THR A 162 -1.46 -6.51 7.72
CA THR A 162 -1.01 -7.78 8.31
C THR A 162 0.49 -7.70 8.59
N ASP A 163 0.91 -8.10 9.78
CA ASP A 163 2.33 -8.24 10.14
C ASP A 163 2.98 -9.39 9.36
N CYS A 164 4.25 -9.23 8.97
CA CYS A 164 5.07 -10.26 8.33
C CYS A 164 4.96 -11.64 9.00
N SER A 165 4.99 -11.70 10.32
CA SER A 165 4.90 -12.94 11.11
C SER A 165 3.54 -13.67 11.00
N LYS A 166 2.51 -13.00 10.46
CA LYS A 166 1.13 -13.49 10.40
C LYS A 166 0.61 -13.67 8.97
N LEU A 167 1.48 -13.60 7.97
CA LEU A 167 1.13 -13.69 6.55
C LEU A 167 0.29 -14.91 6.18
N ALA A 168 0.52 -16.07 6.82
CA ALA A 168 -0.21 -17.32 6.57
C ALA A 168 -1.71 -17.26 6.95
N HIS A 169 -2.11 -16.26 7.72
CA HIS A 169 -3.49 -16.07 8.15
C HIS A 169 -3.97 -14.74 7.56
N ASN A 170 -4.61 -14.79 6.39
CA ASN A 170 -5.27 -13.63 5.75
C ASN A 170 -6.47 -13.06 6.57
N LYS A 171 -6.44 -13.22 7.90
CA LYS A 171 -7.39 -12.67 8.84
C LYS A 171 -6.84 -11.33 9.32
N CYS A 172 -7.69 -10.31 9.30
CA CYS A 172 -7.42 -9.08 10.03
C CYS A 172 -7.06 -9.47 11.47
N GLY A 173 -5.88 -9.06 11.96
CA GLY A 173 -5.58 -9.17 13.39
C GLY A 173 -6.70 -8.43 14.16
N LYS A 174 -7.12 -8.93 15.33
CA LYS A 174 -8.26 -8.39 16.10
C LYS A 174 -8.29 -6.86 16.05
N CYS A 175 -9.10 -6.31 15.15
CA CYS A 175 -9.25 -4.87 14.97
C CYS A 175 -10.19 -4.41 16.07
N THR A 176 -9.66 -3.77 17.11
CA THR A 176 -10.43 -3.28 18.25
C THR A 176 -11.58 -2.35 17.85
N TRP A 177 -11.50 -1.74 16.67
CA TRP A 177 -12.46 -0.77 16.17
C TRP A 177 -13.36 -1.25 15.02
N ASP A 178 -13.17 -2.50 14.55
CA ASP A 178 -13.86 -3.03 13.37
C ASP A 178 -13.99 -2.00 12.22
N TYR A 179 -12.89 -1.37 11.78
CA TYR A 179 -12.94 -0.28 10.77
C TYR A 179 -13.75 -0.65 9.51
N CYS A 180 -13.69 -1.92 9.10
CA CYS A 180 -14.47 -2.46 7.99
C CYS A 180 -16.01 -2.36 8.20
N LYS A 181 -16.49 -2.34 9.44
CA LYS A 181 -17.93 -2.19 9.77
C LYS A 181 -18.38 -0.73 9.75
N ASN A 182 -17.48 0.22 9.98
CA ASN A 182 -17.76 1.66 9.93
C ASN A 182 -17.25 2.32 8.64
N LEU A 183 -16.97 1.52 7.61
CA LEU A 183 -16.32 1.95 6.37
C LEU A 183 -17.10 3.07 5.65
N ASN A 184 -18.43 2.98 5.59
CA ASN A 184 -19.25 4.01 4.95
C ASN A 184 -19.13 5.38 5.63
N GLU A 185 -19.04 5.40 6.96
CA GLU A 185 -18.85 6.63 7.72
C GLU A 185 -17.45 7.22 7.44
N LEU A 186 -16.42 6.38 7.42
CA LEU A 186 -15.06 6.79 7.09
C LEU A 186 -14.96 7.37 5.67
N LEU A 187 -15.55 6.70 4.67
CA LEU A 187 -15.57 7.17 3.28
C LEU A 187 -16.32 8.50 3.15
N ARG A 188 -17.47 8.66 3.81
CA ARG A 188 -18.22 9.92 3.82
C ARG A 188 -17.40 11.06 4.42
N LEU A 189 -16.73 10.82 5.54
CA LEU A 189 -15.89 11.82 6.19
C LEU A 189 -14.70 12.22 5.31
N ASP A 190 -14.07 11.24 4.66
CA ASP A 190 -12.96 11.46 3.74
C ASP A 190 -13.38 12.34 2.54
N ASP A 191 -14.53 12.04 1.94
CA ASP A 191 -15.13 12.85 0.87
C ASP A 191 -15.45 14.28 1.35
N GLU A 192 -15.98 14.46 2.57
CA GLU A 192 -16.28 15.78 3.14
C GLU A 192 -15.05 16.64 3.37
N ILE A 193 -13.94 16.05 3.83
CA ILE A 193 -12.66 16.76 3.98
C ILE A 193 -12.16 17.21 2.62
N HIS A 194 -12.15 16.28 1.66
CA HIS A 194 -11.63 16.56 0.34
C HIS A 194 -12.41 17.72 -0.28
N PHE A 195 -13.74 17.71 -0.14
CA PHE A 195 -14.59 18.82 -0.56
C PHE A 195 -14.28 20.13 0.19
N LYS A 196 -14.09 20.10 1.52
CA LYS A 196 -13.72 21.32 2.29
C LYS A 196 -12.36 21.88 1.89
N LYS A 197 -11.39 21.02 1.58
CA LYS A 197 -9.99 21.38 1.33
C LYS A 197 -9.72 21.77 -0.13
N TYR A 198 -10.43 21.16 -1.07
CA TYR A 198 -10.19 21.29 -2.51
C TYR A 198 -11.44 21.70 -3.32
N GLY A 199 -12.64 21.69 -2.74
CA GLY A 199 -13.90 22.03 -3.40
C GLY A 199 -14.19 23.52 -3.57
N LYS A 200 -13.22 24.40 -3.28
CA LYS A 200 -13.26 25.83 -3.65
C LYS A 200 -12.36 26.11 -4.84
N THR A 201 -12.72 25.59 -6.00
CA THR A 201 -12.27 26.11 -7.29
C THR A 201 -13.47 26.06 -8.24
N GLN A 202 -14.14 27.21 -8.37
CA GLN A 202 -14.96 27.54 -9.54
C GLN A 202 -14.02 27.96 -10.67
#